data_AF-A0A958N531-F1
#
_entry.id   AF-A0A958N531-F1
#
_cell.length_a   1.000
_cell.length_b   1.000
_cell.length_c   1.000
_cell.angle_alpha   90.00
_cell.angle_beta   90.00
_cell.angle_gamma   90.00
#
_symmetry.space_group_name_H-M   'P 1'
#
loop_
_entity.id
_entity.type
_entity.pdbx_description
1 polymer ?
#
loop_
_entity_poly.entity_id
_entity_poly.type
_entity_poly.pdbx_seq_one_letter_code
_entity_poly.pdbx_strand_id
1 'polypeptide(L)'
;MRKNLFIKLNDQKGMTLLEIMIVLAILGGLITILAGQVTSRLAAARVKEARIQIAEIGKALDMFYTDCGFYPEAGLSDLVNAPSNCPNWGPDPYLKKIPKDPWGNEFEYEYDNGSYILVSYGEDRKPGGDGTSKDISSEEL
;
A
#
# COMPACT_ATOMS: atom_id res chain seq x y z
N MET A 1 -32.34 -62.65 -44.07
CA MET A 1 -32.38 -61.26 -43.57
C MET A 1 -31.44 -61.10 -42.38
N ARG A 2 -30.27 -60.47 -42.55
CA ARG A 2 -29.55 -59.77 -41.48
C ARG A 2 -28.81 -58.60 -42.13
N LYS A 3 -29.21 -57.37 -41.78
CA LYS A 3 -28.67 -56.13 -42.33
C LYS A 3 -27.32 -55.85 -41.67
N ASN A 4 -26.29 -55.57 -42.47
CA ASN A 4 -24.98 -55.16 -41.98
C ASN A 4 -25.10 -53.80 -41.28
N LEU A 5 -24.84 -53.80 -39.96
CA LEU A 5 -24.84 -52.60 -39.13
C LEU A 5 -23.46 -51.94 -39.23
N PHE A 6 -23.28 -51.06 -40.22
CA PHE A 6 -22.09 -50.22 -40.30
C PHE A 6 -22.12 -49.19 -39.16
N ILE A 7 -21.30 -49.44 -38.14
CA ILE A 7 -21.03 -48.50 -37.05
C ILE A 7 -20.30 -47.30 -37.67
N LYS A 8 -20.94 -46.12 -37.68
CA LYS A 8 -20.29 -44.85 -38.02
C LYS A 8 -19.17 -44.60 -37.01
N LEU A 9 -17.92 -44.75 -37.44
CA LEU A 9 -16.76 -44.31 -36.67
C LEU A 9 -16.82 -42.79 -36.54
N ASN A 10 -16.63 -42.33 -35.30
CA ASN A 10 -16.64 -40.94 -34.87
C ASN A 10 -15.70 -40.10 -35.75
N ASP A 11 -16.23 -39.04 -36.37
CA ASP A 11 -15.46 -38.09 -37.19
C ASP A 11 -14.63 -37.20 -36.26
N GLN A 12 -13.44 -37.68 -35.89
CA GLN A 12 -12.46 -36.93 -35.11
C GLN A 12 -11.89 -35.81 -36.00
N LYS A 13 -12.62 -34.71 -36.12
CA LYS A 13 -12.11 -33.49 -36.74
C LYS A 13 -11.00 -32.93 -35.85
N GLY A 14 -9.77 -32.96 -36.35
CA GLY A 14 -8.64 -32.32 -35.68
C GLY A 14 -8.80 -30.79 -35.68
N MET A 15 -8.27 -30.12 -34.64
CA MET A 15 -8.22 -28.66 -34.60
C MET A 15 -7.37 -28.13 -35.75
N THR A 16 -7.82 -27.04 -36.36
CA THR A 16 -7.07 -26.37 -37.42
C THR A 16 -5.99 -25.45 -36.81
N LEU A 17 -4.92 -25.17 -37.56
CA LEU A 17 -3.91 -24.19 -37.15
C LEU A 17 -4.54 -22.81 -36.88
N LEU A 18 -5.52 -22.42 -37.70
CA LEU A 18 -6.24 -21.16 -37.56
C LEU A 18 -6.96 -21.07 -36.20
N GLU A 19 -7.55 -22.16 -35.76
CA GLU A 19 -8.30 -22.24 -34.50
C GLU A 19 -7.38 -22.06 -33.29
N ILE A 20 -6.20 -22.70 -33.30
CA ILE A 20 -5.18 -22.49 -32.28
C ILE A 20 -4.65 -21.05 -32.31
N MET A 21 -4.45 -20.45 -33.49
CA MET A 21 -4.02 -19.05 -33.61
C MET A 21 -5.05 -18.08 -33.00
N ILE A 22 -6.34 -18.27 -33.27
CA ILE A 22 -7.41 -17.44 -32.71
C ILE A 22 -7.44 -17.58 -31.18
N VAL A 23 -7.34 -18.81 -30.65
CA VAL A 23 -7.30 -19.05 -29.19
C VAL A 23 -6.11 -18.35 -28.55
N LEU A 24 -4.91 -18.47 -29.13
CA LEU A 24 -3.71 -17.80 -28.61
C LEU A 24 -3.82 -16.27 -28.66
N ALA A 25 -4.44 -15.72 -29.72
CA ALA A 25 -4.70 -14.29 -29.82
C ALA A 25 -5.66 -13.79 -28.72
N ILE A 26 -6.74 -14.53 -28.45
CA ILE A 26 -7.68 -14.20 -27.37
C ILE A 26 -7.00 -14.32 -26.01
N LEU A 27 -6.24 -15.40 -25.76
CA LEU A 27 -5.52 -15.59 -24.49
C LEU A 27 -4.48 -14.49 -24.25
N GLY A 28 -3.72 -14.10 -25.28
CA GLY A 28 -2.78 -12.98 -25.21
C GLY A 28 -3.47 -11.66 -24.87
N GLY A 29 -4.62 -11.39 -25.50
CA GLY A 29 -5.42 -10.19 -25.22
C GLY A 29 -6.06 -10.17 -23.82
N LEU A 30 -6.45 -11.31 -23.27
CA LEU A 30 -7.04 -11.38 -21.92
C LEU A 30 -5.98 -11.11 -20.83
N ILE A 31 -4.74 -11.60 -21.00
CA ILE A 31 -3.66 -11.40 -20.04
C ILE A 31 -3.34 -9.91 -19.85
N THR A 32 -3.31 -9.12 -20.92
CA THR A 32 -2.98 -7.68 -20.85
C THR A 32 -4.02 -6.88 -20.07
N ILE A 33 -5.31 -7.18 -20.24
CA ILE A 33 -6.41 -6.50 -19.53
C ILE A 33 -6.33 -6.79 -18.02
N LEU A 34 -6.06 -8.04 -17.64
CA LEU A 34 -5.98 -8.44 -16.24
C LEU A 34 -4.79 -7.79 -15.51
N ALA A 35 -3.66 -7.60 -16.19
CA ALA A 35 -2.46 -7.00 -15.60
C ALA A 35 -2.68 -5.55 -15.14
N GLY A 36 -3.37 -4.71 -15.92
CA GLY A 36 -3.57 -3.29 -15.59
C GLY A 36 -4.55 -3.03 -14.43
N GLN A 37 -5.48 -3.94 -14.16
CA GLN A 37 -6.43 -3.76 -13.04
C GLN A 37 -5.82 -4.10 -11.67
N VAL A 38 -4.84 -5.00 -11.62
CA VAL A 38 -4.18 -5.37 -10.36
C VAL A 38 -3.29 -4.24 -9.86
N THR A 39 -2.55 -3.58 -10.75
CA THR A 39 -1.61 -2.51 -10.40
C THR A 39 -2.32 -1.29 -9.79
N SER A 40 -3.45 -0.87 -10.37
CA SER A 40 -4.23 0.27 -9.86
C SER A 40 -4.84 0.02 -8.48
N ARG A 41 -5.30 -1.21 -8.21
CA ARG A 41 -5.81 -1.59 -6.88
C ARG A 41 -4.71 -1.62 -5.83
N LEU A 42 -3.52 -2.11 -6.21
CA LEU A 42 -2.36 -2.12 -5.33
C LEU A 42 -1.90 -0.70 -4.99
N ALA A 43 -1.87 0.19 -5.99
CA ALA A 43 -1.58 1.61 -5.80
C ALA A 43 -2.54 2.27 -4.81
N ALA A 44 -3.85 2.09 -4.99
CA ALA A 44 -4.85 2.63 -4.07
C ALA A 44 -4.74 2.04 -2.66
N ALA A 45 -4.40 0.75 -2.54
CA ALA A 45 -4.18 0.10 -1.26
C ALA A 45 -2.98 0.71 -0.52
N ARG A 46 -1.87 0.97 -1.22
CA ARG A 46 -0.70 1.67 -0.64
C ARG A 46 -1.08 3.04 -0.12
N VAL A 47 -1.73 3.88 -0.91
CA VAL A 47 -2.16 5.22 -0.46
C VAL A 47 -3.03 5.12 0.81
N LYS A 48 -3.97 4.17 0.85
CA LYS A 48 -4.81 3.95 2.03
C LYS A 48 -4.00 3.50 3.25
N GLU A 49 -3.03 2.60 3.06
CA GLU A 49 -2.15 2.12 4.13
C GLU A 49 -1.30 3.25 4.70
N ALA A 50 -0.75 4.14 3.85
CA ALA A 50 -0.01 5.32 4.30
C ALA A 50 -0.89 6.22 5.19
N ARG A 51 -2.13 6.49 4.80
CA ARG A 51 -3.08 7.27 5.63
C ARG A 51 -3.35 6.62 6.99
N ILE A 52 -3.47 5.29 7.02
CA ILE A 52 -3.67 4.54 8.27
C ILE A 52 -2.43 4.67 9.16
N GLN A 53 -1.23 4.48 8.61
CA GLN A 53 0.02 4.59 9.36
C GLN A 53 0.24 6.01 9.90
N ILE A 54 -0.07 7.05 9.11
CA ILE A 54 -0.02 8.45 9.58
C ILE A 54 -0.98 8.65 10.75
N ALA A 55 -2.20 8.12 10.67
CA ALA A 55 -3.17 8.20 11.77
C ALA A 55 -2.71 7.44 13.03
N GLU A 56 -2.06 6.28 12.87
CA GLU A 56 -1.48 5.51 13.98
C GLU A 56 -0.34 6.25 14.66
N ILE A 57 0.59 6.82 13.89
CA ILE A 57 1.68 7.66 14.42
C ILE A 57 1.09 8.92 15.08
N GLY A 58 0.14 9.58 14.44
CA GLY A 58 -0.54 10.76 14.97
C GLY A 58 -1.19 10.50 16.33
N LYS A 59 -1.87 9.35 16.47
CA LYS A 59 -2.43 8.94 17.76
C LYS A 59 -1.34 8.74 18.83
N ALA A 60 -0.18 8.18 18.47
CA ALA A 60 0.95 8.04 19.39
C ALA A 60 1.54 9.40 19.79
N LEU A 61 1.61 10.36 18.85
CA LEU A 61 2.01 11.73 19.10
C LEU A 61 1.04 12.44 20.07
N ASP A 62 -0.27 12.26 19.89
CA ASP A 62 -1.29 12.86 20.76
C ASP A 62 -1.22 12.29 22.19
N MET A 63 -0.95 10.99 22.33
CA MET A 63 -0.71 10.37 23.64
C MET A 63 0.56 10.92 24.30
N PHE A 64 1.64 11.02 23.54
CA PHE A 64 2.89 11.63 24.02
C PHE A 64 2.66 13.07 24.48
N TYR A 65 1.91 13.87 23.72
CA TYR A 65 1.55 15.23 24.11
C TYR A 65 0.73 15.26 25.41
N THR A 66 -0.20 14.31 25.58
CA THR A 66 -1.02 14.22 26.80
C THR A 66 -0.18 13.93 28.04
N ASP A 67 0.82 13.06 27.93
CA ASP A 67 1.64 12.64 29.07
C ASP A 67 2.82 13.59 29.33
N CYS A 68 3.45 14.09 28.26
CA CYS A 68 4.66 14.91 28.34
C CYS A 68 4.39 16.42 28.27
N GLY A 69 3.26 16.85 27.69
CA GLY A 69 2.85 18.25 27.54
C GLY A 69 3.41 18.97 26.30
N PHE A 70 4.16 18.27 25.46
CA PHE A 70 4.76 18.78 24.21
C PHE A 70 4.85 17.65 23.20
N TYR A 71 4.98 17.96 21.90
CA TYR A 71 5.28 16.96 20.87
C TYR A 71 6.79 16.71 20.78
N PRO A 72 7.25 15.52 20.36
CA PRO A 72 8.67 15.22 20.21
C PRO A 72 9.44 16.26 19.40
N GLU A 73 10.44 16.91 20.01
CA GLU A 73 11.28 17.89 19.31
C GLU A 73 12.43 17.22 18.56
N ALA A 74 12.94 16.10 19.06
CA ALA A 74 14.03 15.35 18.42
C ALA A 74 13.54 14.39 17.31
N GLY A 75 12.22 14.27 17.15
CA GLY A 75 11.57 13.47 16.11
C GLY A 75 10.86 12.21 16.63
N LEU A 76 10.40 11.37 15.70
CA LEU A 76 9.60 10.16 16.01
C LEU A 76 10.33 9.11 16.86
N SER A 77 11.64 9.22 17.04
CA SER A 77 12.43 8.36 17.93
C SER A 77 11.96 8.43 19.39
N ASP A 78 11.45 9.58 19.82
CA ASP A 78 11.00 9.80 21.18
C ASP A 78 9.67 9.09 21.47
N LEU A 79 9.00 8.57 20.44
CA LEU A 79 7.83 7.70 20.61
C LEU A 79 8.23 6.26 20.96
N VAL A 80 9.47 5.87 20.66
CA VAL A 80 10.01 4.53 20.92
C VAL A 80 10.87 4.52 22.18
N ASN A 81 11.62 5.60 22.42
CA ASN A 81 12.50 5.72 23.58
C ASN A 81 12.08 6.90 24.43
N ALA A 82 11.93 6.66 25.74
CA ALA A 82 11.56 7.70 26.69
C ALA A 82 12.58 8.85 26.66
N PRO A 83 12.18 10.09 26.33
CA PRO A 83 13.07 11.22 26.41
C PRO A 83 13.14 11.73 27.86
N SER A 84 14.30 12.27 28.26
CA SER A 84 14.56 12.69 29.64
C SER A 84 13.64 13.82 30.15
N ASN A 85 12.99 14.55 29.23
CA ASN A 85 12.13 15.67 29.51
C ASN A 85 10.63 15.31 29.58
N CYS A 86 10.25 14.04 29.39
CA CYS A 86 8.85 13.63 29.55
C CYS A 86 8.51 13.34 31.01
N PRO A 87 7.64 14.13 31.67
CA PRO A 87 7.31 13.94 33.09
C PRO A 87 6.53 12.66 33.42
N ASN A 88 5.58 12.25 32.57
CA ASN A 88 4.68 11.12 32.86
C ASN A 88 4.82 9.96 31.87
N TRP A 89 6.03 9.65 31.44
CA TRP A 89 6.27 8.52 30.53
C TRP A 89 5.82 7.19 31.17
N GLY A 90 5.01 6.42 30.43
CA GLY A 90 4.50 5.12 30.87
C GLY A 90 5.54 3.98 30.87
N PRO A 91 5.20 2.79 31.39
CA PRO A 91 6.13 1.65 31.37
C PRO A 91 6.42 1.12 29.96
N ASP A 92 5.50 1.34 29.01
CA ASP A 92 5.58 0.88 27.63
C ASP A 92 5.77 2.07 26.67
N PRO A 93 6.53 1.91 25.56
CA PRO A 93 6.68 2.95 24.57
C PRO A 93 5.41 3.16 23.73
N TYR A 94 5.18 4.39 23.27
CA TYR A 94 4.03 4.73 22.42
C TYR A 94 4.06 4.00 21.07
N LEU A 95 5.26 3.75 20.54
CA LEU A 95 5.48 2.92 19.36
C LEU A 95 6.54 1.84 19.65
N LYS A 96 6.27 0.60 19.25
CA LYS A 96 7.26 -0.50 19.34
C LYS A 96 8.42 -0.31 18.37
N LYS A 97 8.13 0.26 17.20
CA LYS A 97 9.06 0.65 16.15
C LYS A 97 8.40 1.73 15.30
N ILE A 98 9.20 2.59 14.70
CA ILE A 98 8.70 3.56 13.73
C ILE A 98 8.31 2.77 12.47
N PRO A 99 7.04 2.77 12.04
CA PRO A 99 6.66 2.13 10.79
C PRO A 99 7.23 2.92 9.61
N LYS A 100 7.43 2.21 8.50
CA LYS A 100 7.80 2.81 7.22
C LYS A 100 6.55 2.95 6.39
N ASP A 101 6.56 3.92 5.48
CA ASP A 101 5.49 4.09 4.51
C ASP A 101 5.35 2.81 3.63
N PRO A 102 4.25 2.69 2.87
CA PRO A 102 3.99 1.53 2.00
C PRO A 102 4.98 1.34 0.84
N TRP A 103 5.84 2.33 0.59
CA TRP A 103 6.92 2.29 -0.40
C TRP A 103 8.28 1.98 0.25
N GLY A 104 8.33 1.85 1.58
CA GLY A 104 9.53 1.51 2.35
C GLY A 104 10.37 2.71 2.77
N ASN A 105 9.85 3.93 2.67
CA ASN A 105 10.50 5.15 3.12
C ASN A 105 10.12 5.49 4.57
N GLU A 106 10.90 6.37 5.18
CA GLU A 106 10.59 6.95 6.48
C GLU A 106 9.62 8.11 6.30
N PHE A 107 8.74 8.32 7.28
CA PHE A 107 7.88 9.50 7.32
C PHE A 107 8.71 10.73 7.69
N GLU A 108 8.45 11.83 7.00
CA GLU A 108 9.00 13.13 7.37
C GLU A 108 8.16 13.72 8.49
N TYR A 109 8.81 14.12 9.57
CA TYR A 109 8.16 14.70 10.75
C TYR A 109 8.71 16.10 10.97
N GLU A 110 7.82 17.08 10.85
CA GLU A 110 8.11 18.46 11.16
C GLU A 110 7.29 18.88 12.37
N TYR A 111 7.94 19.58 13.29
CA TYR A 111 7.33 20.15 14.49
C TYR A 111 7.46 21.66 14.46
N ASP A 112 6.34 22.37 14.62
CA ASP A 112 6.32 23.81 14.82
C ASP A 112 5.47 24.16 16.04
N ASN A 113 6.17 24.46 17.13
CA ASN A 113 5.70 25.17 18.32
C ASN A 113 4.29 24.79 18.82
N GLY A 114 4.01 23.49 18.90
CA GLY A 114 2.74 22.93 19.40
C GLY A 114 1.86 22.28 18.34
N SER A 115 2.28 22.28 17.08
CA SER A 115 1.70 21.49 16.00
C SER A 115 2.76 20.60 15.36
N TYR A 116 2.31 19.52 14.72
CA TYR A 116 3.17 18.65 13.93
C TYR A 116 2.58 18.42 12.56
N ILE A 117 3.46 18.18 11.59
CA ILE A 117 3.12 17.74 10.25
C ILE A 117 3.86 16.43 10.03
N LEU A 118 3.11 15.39 9.64
CA LEU A 118 3.66 14.11 9.27
C LEU A 118 3.39 13.88 7.78
N VAL A 119 4.43 13.67 6.99
CA VAL A 119 4.34 13.55 5.54
C VAL A 119 4.97 12.24 5.05
N SER A 120 4.28 11.59 4.11
CA SER A 120 4.84 10.55 3.25
C SER A 120 4.90 11.10 1.83
N TYR A 121 6.11 11.23 1.28
CA TYR A 121 6.35 11.67 -0.10
C TYR A 121 6.02 10.63 -1.18
N GLY A 122 5.40 9.50 -0.80
CA GLY A 122 4.96 8.49 -1.76
C GLY A 122 6.11 7.76 -2.45
N GLU A 123 5.85 7.29 -3.67
CA GLU A 123 6.76 6.40 -4.40
C GLU A 123 8.10 7.05 -4.81
N ASP A 124 8.10 8.35 -5.10
CA ASP A 124 9.28 9.05 -5.64
C ASP A 124 10.16 9.69 -4.56
N ARG A 125 9.68 9.70 -3.30
CA ARG A 125 10.35 10.27 -2.13
C ARG A 125 10.69 11.75 -2.31
N LYS A 126 9.87 12.50 -3.06
CA LYS A 126 10.08 13.93 -3.28
C LYS A 126 8.79 14.70 -2.99
N PRO A 127 8.89 15.96 -2.55
CA PRO A 127 7.73 16.82 -2.43
C PRO A 127 6.98 16.97 -3.76
N GLY A 128 5.67 16.85 -3.71
CA GLY A 128 4.75 17.01 -4.83
C GLY A 128 4.27 15.68 -5.41
N GLY A 129 4.45 15.50 -6.72
CA GLY A 129 4.05 14.30 -7.43
C GLY A 129 2.55 14.16 -7.72
N ASP A 130 2.20 13.11 -8.46
CA ASP A 130 0.84 12.71 -8.79
C ASP A 130 0.63 11.20 -8.60
N GLY A 131 -0.62 10.77 -8.52
CA GLY A 131 -0.96 9.34 -8.36
C GLY A 131 -0.34 8.73 -7.10
N THR A 132 0.56 7.76 -7.28
CA THR A 132 1.30 7.08 -6.19
C THR A 132 2.49 7.87 -5.65
N SER A 133 2.92 8.89 -6.37
CA SER A 133 3.95 9.83 -5.93
C SER A 133 3.36 11.06 -5.25
N LYS A 134 2.02 11.19 -5.17
CA LYS A 134 1.41 12.32 -4.47
C LYS A 134 1.72 12.23 -2.98
N ASP A 135 2.20 13.33 -2.41
CA ASP A 135 2.34 13.51 -0.97
C ASP A 135 1.06 13.21 -0.21
N ILE A 136 1.22 12.56 0.94
CA ILE A 136 0.16 12.27 1.91
C ILE A 136 0.60 12.88 3.23
N SER A 137 -0.09 13.92 3.68
CA SER A 137 0.20 14.61 4.94
C SER A 137 -0.89 14.40 5.99
N SER A 138 -0.53 14.54 7.26
CA SER A 138 -1.47 14.56 8.38
C SER A 138 -2.48 15.71 8.31
N GLU A 139 -2.16 16.81 7.62
CA GLU A 139 -3.08 17.94 7.42
C GLU A 139 -4.26 17.60 6.49
N GLU A 140 -4.09 16.63 5.58
CA GLU A 140 -5.13 16.18 4.65
C GLU A 140 -6.03 15.07 5.25
N LEU A 141 -5.83 14.66 6.51
CA LEU A 141 -6.54 13.55 7.17
C LEU A 141 -7.65 13.99 8.10
#